data_AF-A0A8K0WVY4-F1
#
_entry.id   AF-A0A8K0WVY4-F1
#
_cell.length_a   1.000
_cell.length_b   1.000
_cell.length_c   1.000
_cell.angle_alpha   90.00
_cell.angle_beta   90.00
_cell.angle_gamma   90.00
#
_symmetry.space_group_name_H-M   'P 1'
#
loop_
_entity.id
_entity.type
_entity.pdbx_description
1 polymer ?
#
loop_
_entity_poly.entity_id
_entity_poly.type
_entity_poly.pdbx_seq_one_letter_code
_entity_poly.pdbx_strand_id
1 'polypeptide(L)'
;MNDTLILDIFIGVVITAILRYIFALLISSITNDSPWARFFYAIGARCYEIQSQQLHIPDQYGVFSAGPPRLQSKQALAFACMVMVRVCILYPAAVLMLYMAYISKGINYRYVAAYLAADVAFIAISWAIAILSPNRTLGCNSGDQKLHKE
;
A
#
# COMPACT_ATOMS: atom_id res chain seq x y z
N MET A 1 26.27 -12.70 -18.71
CA MET A 1 25.04 -11.95 -18.35
C MET A 1 24.26 -12.85 -17.43
N ASN A 2 24.28 -12.67 -16.09
CA ASN A 2 23.24 -13.20 -15.19
C ASN A 2 23.44 -12.91 -13.69
N ASP A 3 24.66 -12.83 -13.16
CA ASP A 3 24.79 -12.83 -11.67
C ASP A 3 24.49 -11.49 -11.01
N THR A 4 24.87 -10.37 -11.64
CA THR A 4 24.61 -9.02 -11.11
C THR A 4 23.14 -8.64 -11.14
N LEU A 5 22.40 -9.09 -12.16
CA LEU A 5 20.99 -8.78 -12.32
C LEU A 5 20.12 -9.60 -11.35
N ILE A 6 20.50 -10.85 -11.08
CA ILE A 6 19.88 -11.67 -10.03
C ILE A 6 20.13 -11.04 -8.65
N LEU A 7 21.35 -10.55 -8.41
CA LEU A 7 21.70 -9.86 -7.16
C LEU A 7 20.86 -8.59 -6.96
N ASP A 8 20.67 -7.78 -8.00
CA ASP A 8 19.87 -6.54 -7.93
C ASP A 8 18.38 -6.83 -7.67
N ILE A 9 17.82 -7.85 -8.33
CA ILE A 9 16.44 -8.30 -8.07
C ILE A 9 16.31 -8.82 -6.63
N PHE A 10 17.27 -9.62 -6.17
CA PHE A 10 17.26 -10.18 -4.83
C PHE A 10 17.37 -9.08 -3.76
N ILE A 11 18.26 -8.10 -3.96
CA ILE A 11 18.39 -6.92 -3.09
C ILE A 11 17.08 -6.14 -3.07
N GLY A 12 16.44 -5.90 -4.22
CA GLY A 12 15.15 -5.22 -4.29
C GLY A 12 14.04 -5.95 -3.52
N VAL A 13 13.95 -7.27 -3.65
CA VAL A 13 12.98 -8.10 -2.93
C VAL A 13 13.25 -8.08 -1.42
N VAL A 14 14.51 -8.20 -1.01
CA VAL A 14 14.92 -8.18 0.41
C VAL A 14 14.65 -6.81 1.04
N ILE A 15 15.00 -5.72 0.37
CA ILE A 15 14.70 -4.36 0.84
C ILE A 15 13.18 -4.17 0.98
N THR A 16 12.40 -4.64 0.01
CA THR A 16 10.94 -4.54 0.06
C THR A 16 10.36 -5.37 1.22
N ALA A 17 10.91 -6.55 1.49
CA ALA A 17 10.50 -7.40 2.61
C ALA A 17 10.86 -6.78 3.97
N ILE A 18 12.07 -6.19 4.09
CA ILE A 18 12.52 -5.48 5.30
C ILE A 18 11.65 -4.26 5.54
N LEU A 19 11.36 -3.47 4.50
CA LEU A 19 10.45 -2.33 4.60
C LEU A 19 9.06 -2.77 5.04
N ARG A 20 8.55 -3.89 4.54
CA ARG A 20 7.27 -4.50 5.00
C ARG A 20 7.30 -4.86 6.48
N TYR A 21 8.40 -5.43 6.97
CA TYR A 21 8.55 -5.82 8.36
C TYR A 21 8.62 -4.59 9.29
N ILE A 22 9.45 -3.62 8.94
CA ILE A 22 9.53 -2.32 9.64
C ILE A 22 8.16 -1.62 9.61
N PHE A 23 7.43 -1.74 8.50
CA PHE A 23 6.11 -1.18 8.33
C PHE A 23 5.05 -1.85 9.22
N ALA A 24 5.07 -3.18 9.33
CA ALA A 24 4.22 -3.91 10.25
C ALA A 24 4.48 -3.51 11.71
N LEU A 25 5.74 -3.26 12.06
CA LEU A 25 6.12 -2.74 13.39
C LEU A 25 5.62 -1.30 13.62
N LEU A 26 5.72 -0.42 12.61
CA LEU A 26 5.18 0.94 12.66
C LEU A 26 3.66 0.96 12.85
N ILE A 27 2.91 0.13 12.11
CA ILE A 27 1.45 0.00 12.31
C ILE A 27 1.13 -0.53 13.71
N SER A 28 1.90 -1.50 14.21
CA SER A 28 1.71 -2.05 15.55
C SER A 28 1.98 -1.03 16.66
N SER A 29 2.81 -0.02 16.40
CA SER A 29 3.20 1.04 17.35
C SER A 29 2.12 2.13 17.51
N ILE A 30 1.18 2.28 16.56
CA ILE A 30 0.14 3.30 16.66
C ILE A 30 -0.93 2.91 17.70
N THR A 31 -0.84 3.54 18.86
CA THR A 31 -1.87 3.57 19.90
C THR A 31 -2.92 4.66 19.61
N ASN A 32 -4.13 4.49 20.12
CA ASN A 32 -5.31 5.34 19.82
C ASN A 32 -5.13 6.82 20.20
N ASP A 33 -4.21 7.14 21.11
CA ASP A 33 -4.02 8.51 21.62
C ASP A 33 -2.89 9.28 20.93
N SER A 34 -2.21 8.66 19.96
CA SER A 34 -1.13 9.34 19.24
C SER A 34 -1.67 10.40 18.27
N PRO A 35 -1.00 11.57 18.14
CA PRO A 35 -1.36 12.59 17.14
C PRO A 35 -1.40 12.03 15.71
N TRP A 36 -0.51 11.07 15.43
CA TRP A 36 -0.43 10.36 14.15
C TRP A 36 -1.68 9.55 13.84
N ALA A 37 -2.28 8.89 14.84
CA ALA A 37 -3.52 8.14 14.64
C ALA A 37 -4.66 9.06 14.15
N ARG A 38 -4.77 10.27 14.70
CA ARG A 38 -5.78 11.26 14.30
C ARG A 38 -5.52 11.80 12.91
N PHE A 39 -4.27 12.09 12.57
CA PHE A 39 -3.86 12.53 11.24
C PHE A 39 -4.21 11.48 10.17
N PHE A 40 -3.81 10.22 10.38
CA PHE A 40 -4.13 9.14 9.44
C PHE A 40 -5.62 8.83 9.39
N TYR A 41 -6.35 8.98 10.49
CA TYR A 41 -7.81 8.87 10.47
C TYR A 41 -8.44 9.93 9.55
N ALA A 42 -8.06 11.21 9.69
CA ALA A 42 -8.60 12.28 8.85
C ALA A 42 -8.33 12.03 7.36
N ILE A 43 -7.13 11.55 7.02
CA ILE A 43 -6.80 11.13 5.65
C ILE A 43 -7.69 9.96 5.22
N GLY A 44 -7.79 8.90 6.02
CA GLY A 44 -8.59 7.72 5.70
C GLY A 44 -10.06 8.05 5.46
N ALA A 45 -10.66 8.88 6.32
CA ALA A 45 -12.03 9.34 6.21
C ALA A 45 -12.25 10.15 4.92
N ARG A 46 -11.33 11.08 4.61
CA ARG A 46 -11.44 11.89 3.39
C ARG A 46 -11.23 11.06 2.13
N CYS A 47 -10.28 10.13 2.13
CA CYS A 47 -10.07 9.20 1.03
C CYS A 47 -11.27 8.29 0.80
N TYR A 48 -11.92 7.83 1.88
CA TYR A 48 -13.16 7.08 1.79
C TYR A 48 -14.31 7.92 1.19
N GLU A 49 -14.44 9.18 1.59
CA GLU A 49 -15.44 10.09 1.03
C GLU A 49 -15.22 10.32 -0.47
N ILE A 50 -13.98 10.57 -0.91
CA ILE A 50 -13.65 10.70 -2.34
C ILE A 50 -13.97 9.39 -3.08
N GLN A 51 -13.57 8.25 -2.52
CA GLN A 51 -13.81 6.94 -3.12
C GLN A 51 -15.30 6.65 -3.31
N SER A 52 -16.11 6.90 -2.28
CA SER A 52 -17.54 6.56 -2.27
C SER A 52 -18.40 7.61 -2.96
N GLN A 53 -18.15 8.91 -2.75
CA GLN A 53 -19.00 9.99 -3.24
C GLN A 53 -18.56 10.56 -4.59
N GLN A 54 -17.25 10.66 -4.84
CA GLN A 54 -16.77 11.23 -6.11
C GLN A 54 -16.56 10.14 -7.16
N LEU A 55 -15.89 9.06 -6.77
CA LEU A 55 -15.56 7.96 -7.68
C LEU A 55 -16.66 6.88 -7.73
N HIS A 56 -17.66 6.95 -6.84
CA HIS A 56 -18.76 5.98 -6.76
C HIS A 56 -18.29 4.53 -6.68
N ILE A 57 -17.11 4.30 -6.08
CA ILE A 57 -16.52 2.96 -5.93
C ILE A 57 -17.24 2.28 -4.77
N PRO A 58 -17.90 1.13 -5.00
CA PRO A 58 -18.53 0.37 -3.93
C PRO A 58 -17.50 -0.07 -2.87
N ASP A 59 -17.91 -0.12 -1.61
CA ASP A 59 -17.05 -0.48 -0.48
C ASP A 59 -16.34 -1.84 -0.63
N GLN A 60 -16.98 -2.78 -1.33
CA GLN A 60 -16.42 -4.09 -1.67
C GLN A 60 -15.19 -4.02 -2.60
N TYR A 61 -15.07 -2.98 -3.42
CA TYR A 61 -13.95 -2.79 -4.36
C TYR A 61 -13.01 -1.65 -3.94
N GLY A 62 -13.46 -0.81 -3.02
CA GLY A 62 -12.68 0.28 -2.44
C GLY A 62 -11.50 -0.21 -1.63
N VAL A 63 -10.47 0.62 -1.46
CA VAL A 63 -9.33 0.37 -0.55
C VAL A 63 -9.71 0.80 0.88
N PHE A 64 -10.44 1.90 1.00
CA PHE A 64 -10.90 2.46 2.26
C PHE A 64 -12.30 1.96 2.60
N SER A 65 -12.61 1.85 3.89
CA SER A 65 -13.93 1.42 4.40
C SER A 65 -14.46 2.38 5.46
N ALA A 66 -15.78 2.51 5.59
CA ALA A 66 -16.46 3.31 6.64
C ALA A 66 -16.27 2.80 8.08
N GLY A 67 -15.40 1.83 8.33
CA GLY A 67 -15.21 1.19 9.63
C GLY A 67 -14.68 2.11 10.74
N PRO A 68 -14.40 1.57 11.94
CA PRO A 68 -14.03 2.36 13.11
C PRO A 68 -12.76 3.21 12.87
N PRO A 69 -12.58 4.34 13.59
CA PRO A 69 -11.47 5.27 13.36
C PRO A 69 -10.08 4.61 13.34
N ARG A 70 -9.88 3.61 14.20
CA ARG A 70 -8.63 2.83 14.27
C ARG A 70 -8.37 1.98 13.03
N LEU A 71 -9.42 1.48 12.38
CA LEU A 71 -9.30 0.74 11.13
C LEU A 71 -8.96 1.69 9.98
N GLN A 72 -9.65 2.84 9.90
CA GLN A 72 -9.40 3.84 8.86
C GLN A 72 -7.99 4.44 8.96
N SER A 73 -7.48 4.71 10.16
CA SER A 73 -6.11 5.20 10.33
C SER A 73 -5.07 4.16 9.91
N LYS A 74 -5.28 2.87 10.22
CA LYS A 74 -4.42 1.78 9.74
C LYS A 74 -4.46 1.62 8.22
N GLN A 75 -5.64 1.71 7.61
CA GLN A 75 -5.81 1.66 6.15
C GLN A 75 -5.10 2.84 5.48
N ALA A 76 -5.26 4.05 6.00
CA ALA A 76 -4.61 5.25 5.49
C ALA A 76 -3.09 5.20 5.63
N LEU A 77 -2.57 4.72 6.76
CA LEU A 77 -1.14 4.51 6.92
C LEU A 77 -0.60 3.45 5.96
N ALA A 78 -1.29 2.31 5.82
CA ALA A 78 -0.95 1.26 4.85
C ALA A 78 -0.90 1.78 3.43
N PHE A 79 -1.91 2.57 3.05
CA PHE A 79 -1.95 3.20 1.75
C PHE A 79 -0.81 4.22 1.57
N ALA A 80 -0.60 5.11 2.53
CA ALA A 80 0.44 6.13 2.48
C ALA A 80 1.84 5.52 2.33
N CYS A 81 2.14 4.45 3.08
CA CYS A 81 3.42 3.77 2.98
C CYS A 81 3.59 3.00 1.67
N MET A 82 2.53 2.37 1.14
CA MET A 82 2.58 1.78 -0.21
C MET A 82 2.88 2.83 -1.28
N VAL A 83 2.26 4.01 -1.18
CA VAL A 83 2.55 5.14 -2.09
C VAL A 83 3.99 5.62 -1.92
N MET A 84 4.48 5.77 -0.69
CA MET A 84 5.84 6.23 -0.40
C MET A 84 6.90 5.29 -0.99
N VAL A 85 6.76 3.98 -0.82
CA VAL A 85 7.70 3.00 -1.40
C VAL A 85 7.73 3.11 -2.93
N ARG A 86 6.58 3.32 -3.58
CA ARG A 86 6.53 3.48 -5.04
C ARG A 86 7.24 4.76 -5.50
N VAL A 87 6.88 5.88 -4.90
CA VAL A 87 7.38 7.21 -5.31
C VAL A 87 8.86 7.38 -4.99
N CYS A 88 9.33 6.86 -3.84
CA CYS A 88 10.70 7.09 -3.39
C CYS A 88 11.70 6.04 -3.88
N ILE A 89 11.24 4.83 -4.21
CA ILE A 89 12.14 3.71 -4.53
C ILE A 89 11.85 3.16 -5.92
N LEU A 90 10.62 2.68 -6.17
CA LEU A 90 10.33 1.93 -7.39
C LEU A 90 10.36 2.79 -8.65
N TYR A 91 9.74 3.97 -8.62
CA TYR A 91 9.73 4.87 -9.79
C TYR A 91 11.11 5.47 -10.09
N PRO A 92 11.88 5.98 -9.11
CA PRO A 92 13.25 6.43 -9.36
C PRO A 92 14.15 5.30 -9.88
N ALA A 93 14.01 4.08 -9.37
CA ALA A 93 14.75 2.93 -9.88
C ALA A 93 14.39 2.62 -11.35
N ALA A 94 13.11 2.62 -11.70
CA ALA A 94 12.67 2.44 -13.08
C ALA A 94 13.22 3.53 -14.02
N VAL A 95 13.19 4.80 -13.59
CA VAL A 95 13.75 5.92 -14.34
C VAL A 95 15.26 5.77 -14.52
N LEU A 96 15.98 5.37 -13.47
CA LEU A 96 17.42 5.14 -13.53
C LEU A 96 17.75 3.98 -14.49
N MET A 97 16.99 2.87 -14.44
CA MET A 97 17.16 1.76 -15.38
C MET A 97 16.93 2.19 -16.83
N LEU A 98 15.90 3.01 -17.08
CA LEU A 98 15.63 3.58 -18.40
C LEU A 98 16.76 4.50 -18.87
N TYR A 99 17.25 5.37 -17.99
CA TYR A 99 18.37 6.27 -18.28
C TYR A 99 19.65 5.49 -18.62
N MET A 100 19.95 4.45 -17.85
CA MET A 100 21.09 3.56 -18.11
C MET A 100 20.90 2.77 -19.40
N ALA A 101 19.67 2.35 -19.74
CA ALA A 101 19.38 1.70 -21.02
C ALA A 101 19.60 2.63 -22.22
N TYR A 102 19.19 3.88 -22.07
CA TYR A 102 19.40 4.91 -23.08
C TYR A 102 20.90 5.16 -23.34
N ILE A 103 21.70 5.31 -22.28
CA ILE A 103 23.14 5.59 -22.41
C ILE A 103 23.94 4.37 -22.85
N SER A 104 23.71 3.22 -22.24
CA SER A 104 24.55 2.03 -22.47
C SER A 104 24.34 1.38 -23.83
N LYS A 105 23.28 1.75 -24.58
CA LYS A 105 22.76 1.01 -25.76
C LYS A 105 22.59 -0.51 -25.52
N GLY A 106 22.66 -0.96 -24.27
CA GLY A 106 22.91 -2.37 -23.93
C GLY A 106 21.95 -2.95 -22.91
N ILE A 107 21.26 -2.14 -22.10
CA ILE A 107 20.18 -2.67 -21.26
C ILE A 107 18.95 -2.90 -22.14
N ASN A 108 18.48 -4.15 -22.12
CA ASN A 108 17.29 -4.56 -22.83
C ASN A 108 16.04 -3.97 -22.13
N TYR A 109 15.23 -3.21 -22.88
CA TYR A 109 13.97 -2.62 -22.41
C TYR A 109 13.00 -3.67 -21.83
N ARG A 110 13.17 -4.96 -22.19
CA ARG A 110 12.44 -6.09 -21.59
C ARG A 110 12.60 -6.15 -20.07
N TYR A 111 13.76 -5.81 -19.51
CA TYR A 111 13.97 -5.83 -18.06
C TYR A 111 13.19 -4.73 -17.35
N VAL A 112 13.16 -3.53 -17.92
CA VAL A 112 12.34 -2.43 -17.40
C VAL A 112 10.86 -2.79 -17.49
N ALA A 113 10.42 -3.35 -18.62
CA ALA A 113 9.05 -3.79 -18.80
C ALA A 113 8.65 -4.89 -17.79
N ALA A 114 9.52 -5.87 -17.55
CA ALA A 114 9.30 -6.91 -16.55
C ALA A 114 9.23 -6.34 -15.13
N TYR A 115 10.11 -5.38 -14.80
CA TYR A 115 10.11 -4.68 -13.52
C TYR A 115 8.79 -3.92 -13.27
N LEU A 116 8.34 -3.14 -14.25
CA LEU A 116 7.07 -2.42 -14.18
C LEU A 116 5.86 -3.37 -14.13
N ALA A 117 5.90 -4.47 -14.90
CA ALA A 117 4.86 -5.49 -14.85
C ALA A 117 4.76 -6.15 -13.47
N ALA A 118 5.89 -6.40 -12.82
CA ALA A 118 5.94 -6.93 -11.46
C ALA A 118 5.34 -5.93 -10.44
N ASP A 119 5.57 -4.63 -10.59
CA ASP A 119 4.94 -3.60 -9.74
C ASP A 119 3.41 -3.56 -9.94
N VAL A 120 2.92 -3.67 -11.18
CA VAL A 120 1.48 -3.77 -11.45
C VAL A 120 0.87 -5.00 -10.80
N ALA A 121 1.53 -6.16 -10.92
CA ALA A 121 1.08 -7.38 -10.23
C ALA A 121 1.06 -7.20 -8.70
N PHE A 122 2.06 -6.52 -8.15
CA PHE A 122 2.13 -6.21 -6.73
C PHE A 122 1.02 -5.25 -6.26
N ILE A 123 0.64 -4.25 -7.07
CA ILE A 123 -0.54 -3.41 -6.83
C ILE A 123 -1.80 -4.27 -6.75
N ALA A 124 -2.02 -5.14 -7.74
CA ALA A 124 -3.19 -6.00 -7.80
C ALA A 124 -3.27 -6.94 -6.58
N ILE A 125 -2.15 -7.56 -6.19
CA ILE A 125 -2.09 -8.42 -4.99
C ILE A 125 -2.37 -7.62 -3.72
N SER A 126 -1.77 -6.44 -3.59
CA SER A 126 -1.97 -5.58 -2.42
C SER A 126 -3.42 -5.13 -2.27
N TRP A 127 -4.05 -4.79 -3.40
CA TRP A 127 -5.47 -4.46 -3.47
C TRP A 127 -6.35 -5.66 -3.13
N ALA A 128 -6.05 -6.84 -3.68
CA ALA A 128 -6.78 -8.08 -3.35
C ALA A 128 -6.68 -8.42 -1.86
N ILE A 129 -5.49 -8.29 -1.25
CA ILE A 129 -5.31 -8.49 0.20
C ILE A 129 -6.12 -7.46 0.99
N ALA A 130 -6.16 -6.20 0.56
CA ALA A 130 -6.91 -5.15 1.24
C ALA A 130 -8.42 -5.45 1.22
N ILE A 131 -8.94 -5.97 0.10
CA ILE A 131 -10.35 -6.36 -0.05
C ILE A 131 -10.69 -7.62 0.73
N LEU A 132 -9.83 -8.64 0.67
CA LEU A 132 -10.06 -9.94 1.31
C LEU A 132 -9.75 -9.92 2.82
N SER A 133 -9.27 -8.79 3.38
CA SER A 133 -8.91 -8.71 4.79
C SER A 133 -10.14 -8.91 5.70
N PRO A 134 -10.10 -9.88 6.63
CA PRO A 134 -11.18 -10.12 7.61
C PRO A 134 -11.51 -8.91 8.48
N ASN A 135 -10.62 -7.94 8.56
CA ASN A 135 -10.84 -6.72 9.34
C ASN A 135 -11.93 -5.82 8.74
N ARG A 136 -12.40 -6.07 7.50
CA ARG A 136 -13.55 -5.38 6.90
C ARG A 136 -14.89 -5.85 7.47
N THR A 137 -15.04 -7.14 7.78
CA THR A 137 -16.29 -7.70 8.33
C THR A 137 -16.45 -7.39 9.81
N LEU A 138 -15.35 -7.26 10.56
CA LEU A 138 -15.36 -6.95 11.99
C LEU A 138 -15.85 -5.52 12.33
N GLY A 139 -15.79 -4.58 11.38
CA GLY A 139 -16.33 -3.22 11.56
C GLY A 139 -17.87 -3.19 11.62
N CYS A 140 -18.53 -4.10 10.91
CA CYS A 140 -20.00 -4.14 10.78
C CYS A 140 -20.69 -4.56 12.09
N ASN A 141 -20.07 -5.45 12.88
CA ASN A 141 -20.68 -5.96 14.12
C ASN A 141 -20.46 -5.06 15.35
N SER A 142 -19.57 -4.07 15.28
CA SER A 142 -19.24 -3.23 16.44
C SER A 142 -20.19 -2.03 16.64
N GLY A 143 -20.95 -1.66 15.60
CA GLY A 143 -21.99 -0.63 15.67
C GLY A 143 -23.28 -1.12 16.33
N ASP A 144 -23.73 -2.33 15.95
CA ASP A 144 -24.97 -2.91 16.50
C ASP A 144 -24.83 -3.33 17.97
N GLN A 145 -23.63 -3.68 18.42
CA GLN A 145 -23.42 -4.11 19.81
C GLN A 145 -23.44 -2.94 20.82
N LYS A 146 -23.34 -1.68 20.36
CA LYS A 146 -23.44 -0.49 21.22
C LYS A 146 -24.85 0.08 21.32
N LEU A 147 -25.73 -0.21 20.38
CA LEU A 147 -27.12 0.27 20.39
C LEU A 147 -28.06 -0.58 21.25
N HIS A 148 -27.64 -1.78 21.68
CA HIS A 148 -28.45 -2.67 22.51
C HIS A 148 -28.10 -2.65 24.01
N LYS A 149 -27.30 -1.66 24.46
CA LYS A 149 -26.89 -1.49 25.87
C LYS A 149 -27.31 -0.16 26.49
N GLU A 150 -28.27 0.54 25.89
CA GLU A 150 -29.00 1.62 26.56
C GLU A 150 -30.42 1.17 26.90
#